data_AF-A0A1I3QQQ0-F1
#
_entry.id   AF-A0A1I3QQQ0-F1
#
_cell.length_a   1.000
_cell.length_b   1.000
_cell.length_c   1.000
_cell.angle_alpha   90.00
_cell.angle_beta   90.00
_cell.angle_gamma   90.00
#
_symmetry.space_group_name_H-M   'P 1'
#
loop_
_entity.id
_entity.type
_entity.pdbx_description
1 polymer ?
#
loop_
_entity_poly.entity_id
_entity_poly.type
_entity_poly.pdbx_seq_one_letter_code
_entity_poly.pdbx_strand_id
1 'polypeptide(L)'
;MSDDLEPLAPDEALDMWIDRLEATRADATLESYRYRMESFVQWCEDEGIDNLNDLTSRDIFRFDSSRRSKGLSVATLNTQLGTLKLFIRFCARLDAVPNELPAKVEVPSVELADRVNDELLSAERAETIRAELHRYKRASRRQAMFELLWHTGCRLGGLRALDLDDCFFEQDDLERLRHQDDIDHEALENVDPPFVYFRHREGTPLKNKQAGERPVALSQEVADCVQEYIDVNRVERDDENDRRPLFATEKGDRGRVSKASIRREIYILTQPCRFGSCPHDRNPETCEALKHGFESRCPSSRSPHPIRTGAVTHMRDEGWPPEVVAERVNATPEVIREHYDHPDPIRRMQSRRDFLAEDPE
;
A
#
# COMPACT_ATOMS: atom_id res chain seq x y z
N MET A 1 39.69 21.64 -10.18
CA MET A 1 39.55 21.53 -11.64
C MET A 1 38.06 21.62 -11.88
N SER A 2 37.59 22.61 -12.65
CA SER A 2 36.19 22.56 -13.05
C SER A 2 36.03 21.31 -13.89
N ASP A 3 35.25 20.35 -13.41
CA ASP A 3 34.65 19.38 -14.32
C ASP A 3 33.97 20.21 -15.43
N ASP A 4 34.10 19.82 -16.69
CA ASP A 4 33.50 20.50 -17.83
C ASP A 4 31.96 20.37 -17.72
N LEU A 5 31.35 21.19 -16.85
CA LEU A 5 29.93 21.09 -16.56
C LEU A 5 29.11 21.66 -17.72
N GLU A 6 28.11 20.90 -18.16
CA GLU A 6 27.17 21.30 -19.21
C GLU A 6 25.97 22.01 -18.60
N PRO A 7 25.68 23.27 -19.02
CA PRO A 7 24.55 24.04 -18.50
C PRO A 7 23.22 23.29 -18.63
N LEU A 8 22.45 23.23 -17.55
CA LEU A 8 21.14 22.58 -17.53
C LEU A 8 20.25 23.24 -16.48
N ALA A 9 19.03 23.61 -16.87
CA ALA A 9 18.07 24.19 -15.95
C ALA A 9 17.45 23.12 -15.01
N PRO A 10 17.08 23.45 -13.76
CA PRO A 10 16.55 22.47 -12.81
C PRO A 10 15.26 21.78 -13.26
N ASP A 11 14.35 22.50 -13.93
CA ASP A 11 13.10 22.00 -14.48
C ASP A 11 13.33 21.09 -15.70
N GLU A 12 14.20 21.51 -16.62
CA GLU A 12 14.61 20.69 -17.76
C GLU A 12 15.28 19.39 -17.31
N ALA A 13 16.18 19.45 -16.32
CA ALA A 13 16.80 18.28 -15.73
C ALA A 13 15.78 17.33 -15.11
N LEU A 14 14.73 17.87 -14.47
CA LEU A 14 13.66 17.07 -13.88
C LEU A 14 12.88 16.33 -14.96
N ASP A 15 12.51 16.99 -16.05
CA ASP A 15 11.80 16.35 -17.16
C ASP A 15 12.66 15.25 -17.80
N MET A 16 13.93 15.53 -18.12
CA MET A 16 14.86 14.52 -18.63
C MET A 16 15.01 13.32 -17.67
N TRP A 17 15.02 13.56 -16.36
CA TRP A 17 15.11 12.50 -15.36
C TRP A 17 13.86 11.62 -15.35
N ILE A 18 12.67 12.22 -15.41
CA ILE A 18 11.40 11.51 -15.42
C ILE A 18 11.26 10.69 -16.71
N ASP A 19 11.53 11.29 -17.88
CA ASP A 19 11.48 10.62 -19.18
C ASP A 19 12.38 9.38 -19.22
N ARG A 20 13.59 9.48 -18.67
CA ARG A 20 14.50 8.33 -18.55
C ARG A 20 13.92 7.21 -17.70
N LEU A 21 13.12 7.52 -16.69
CA LEU A 21 12.56 6.54 -15.77
C LEU A 21 11.25 5.91 -16.27
N GLU A 22 10.54 6.55 -17.22
CA GLU A 22 9.29 6.05 -17.80
C GLU A 22 9.38 4.60 -18.26
N ALA A 23 10.48 4.23 -18.92
CA ALA A 23 10.67 2.87 -19.43
C ALA A 23 10.81 1.79 -18.34
N THR A 24 11.10 2.17 -17.09
CA THR A 24 11.50 1.20 -16.04
C THR A 24 10.71 1.30 -14.74
N ARG A 25 9.93 2.36 -14.55
CA ARG A 25 9.18 2.64 -13.32
C ARG A 25 7.68 2.70 -13.60
N ALA A 26 6.88 2.49 -12.56
CA ALA A 26 5.44 2.66 -12.65
C ALA A 26 5.06 4.15 -12.62
N ASP A 27 4.03 4.55 -13.36
CA ASP A 27 3.57 5.96 -13.47
C ASP A 27 3.39 6.64 -12.10
N ALA A 28 2.76 5.94 -11.15
CA ALA A 28 2.55 6.47 -9.79
C ALA A 28 3.87 6.78 -9.04
N THR A 29 4.96 6.08 -9.39
CA THR A 29 6.31 6.34 -8.84
C THR A 29 6.89 7.60 -9.48
N LEU A 30 6.71 7.78 -10.78
CA LEU A 30 7.14 8.98 -11.52
C LEU A 30 6.42 10.23 -11.03
N GLU A 31 5.09 10.14 -10.88
CA GLU A 31 4.25 11.20 -10.31
C GLU A 31 4.72 11.57 -8.89
N SER A 32 5.04 10.56 -8.08
CA SER A 32 5.60 10.78 -6.73
C SER A 32 6.98 11.44 -6.75
N TYR A 33 7.82 11.14 -7.74
CA TYR A 33 9.12 11.79 -7.91
C TYR A 33 8.96 13.24 -8.35
N ARG A 34 8.12 13.50 -9.37
CA ARG A 34 7.79 14.83 -9.86
C ARG A 34 7.30 15.73 -8.72
N TYR A 35 6.28 15.30 -7.99
CA TYR A 35 5.73 16.05 -6.85
C TYR A 35 6.77 16.38 -5.76
N ARG A 36 7.67 15.44 -5.44
CA ARG A 36 8.72 15.70 -4.43
C ARG A 36 9.75 16.70 -4.95
N MET A 37 10.10 16.59 -6.23
CA MET A 37 11.11 17.43 -6.87
C MET A 37 10.61 18.82 -7.23
N GLU A 38 9.30 19.03 -7.44
CA GLU A 38 8.69 20.37 -7.57
C GLU A 38 9.15 21.29 -6.44
N SER A 39 9.20 20.75 -5.23
CA SER A 39 9.58 21.53 -4.05
C SER A 39 11.06 21.96 -4.03
N PHE A 40 11.92 21.28 -4.79
CA PHE A 40 13.33 21.62 -4.99
C PHE A 40 13.49 22.56 -6.18
N VAL A 41 12.82 22.29 -7.31
CA VAL A 41 12.84 23.18 -8.49
C VAL A 41 12.32 24.57 -8.12
N GLN A 42 11.21 24.66 -7.38
CA GLN A 42 10.70 25.94 -6.87
C GLN A 42 11.72 26.63 -5.96
N TRP A 43 12.45 25.87 -5.14
CA TRP A 43 13.46 26.45 -4.26
C TRP A 43 14.65 26.98 -5.06
N CYS A 44 15.06 26.30 -6.14
CA CYS A 44 16.06 26.81 -7.07
C CYS A 44 15.60 28.13 -7.69
N GLU A 45 14.36 28.22 -8.16
CA GLU A 45 13.78 29.46 -8.70
C GLU A 45 13.79 30.58 -7.64
N ASP A 46 13.34 30.31 -6.41
CA ASP A 46 13.29 31.29 -5.32
C ASP A 46 14.69 31.84 -4.95
N GLU A 47 15.74 31.02 -5.09
CA GLU A 47 17.13 31.39 -4.82
C GLU A 47 17.88 31.89 -6.07
N GLY A 48 17.21 31.94 -7.23
CA GLY A 48 17.80 32.39 -8.51
C GLY A 48 18.81 31.42 -9.10
N ILE A 49 18.65 30.12 -8.86
CA ILE A 49 19.48 29.04 -9.42
C ILE A 49 18.80 28.53 -10.70
N ASP A 50 19.06 29.21 -11.81
CA ASP A 50 18.51 28.86 -13.12
C ASP A 50 19.41 27.89 -13.90
N ASN A 51 20.63 27.66 -13.41
CA ASN A 51 21.61 26.74 -13.99
C ASN A 51 22.17 25.84 -12.88
N LEU A 52 22.05 24.53 -13.04
CA LEU A 52 22.55 23.55 -12.09
C LEU A 52 24.08 23.60 -11.91
N ASN A 53 24.84 24.17 -12.85
CA ASN A 53 26.27 24.40 -12.70
C ASN A 53 26.59 25.28 -11.48
N ASP A 54 25.67 26.16 -11.09
CA ASP A 54 25.82 27.07 -9.95
C ASP A 54 25.41 26.41 -8.62
N LEU A 55 24.86 25.19 -8.66
CA LEU A 55 24.39 24.48 -7.47
C LEU A 55 25.57 23.97 -6.64
N THR A 56 25.73 24.53 -5.43
CA THR A 56 26.83 24.15 -4.54
C THR A 56 26.39 23.22 -3.41
N SER A 57 27.38 22.65 -2.70
CA SER A 57 27.11 21.91 -1.47
C SER A 57 26.43 22.75 -0.37
N ARG A 58 26.63 24.08 -0.36
CA ARG A 58 25.96 24.99 0.59
C ARG A 58 24.49 25.17 0.24
N ASP A 59 24.15 25.11 -1.04
CA ASP A 59 22.78 25.21 -1.54
C ASP A 59 21.99 23.95 -1.22
N ILE A 60 22.60 22.77 -1.40
CA ILE A 60 22.03 21.50 -0.91
C ILE A 60 21.74 21.57 0.60
N PHE A 61 22.68 22.10 1.40
CA PHE A 61 22.49 22.25 2.84
C PHE A 61 21.35 23.24 3.18
N ARG A 62 21.25 24.37 2.46
CA ARG A 62 20.15 25.34 2.63
C ARG A 62 18.81 24.73 2.29
N PHE A 63 18.72 24.00 1.19
CA PHE A 63 17.50 23.29 0.82
C PHE A 63 17.10 22.28 1.90
N ASP A 64 18.02 21.43 2.36
CA ASP A 64 17.76 20.47 3.45
C ASP A 64 17.26 21.19 4.71
N SER A 65 17.96 22.23 5.16
CA SER A 65 17.56 23.05 6.30
C SER A 65 16.13 23.63 6.13
N SER A 66 15.78 24.10 4.92
CA SER A 66 14.44 24.58 4.60
C SER A 66 13.36 23.50 4.70
N ARG A 67 13.70 22.23 4.44
CA ARG A 67 12.76 21.10 4.58
C ARG A 67 12.60 20.74 6.05
N ARG A 68 13.70 20.70 6.80
CA ARG A 68 13.69 20.35 8.23
C ARG A 68 12.95 21.38 9.08
N SER A 69 13.05 22.67 8.74
CA SER A 69 12.35 23.74 9.46
C SER A 69 10.83 23.69 9.33
N LYS A 70 10.29 22.94 8.35
CA LYS A 70 8.83 22.77 8.14
C LYS A 70 8.17 21.76 9.10
N GLY A 71 8.91 21.20 10.06
CA GLY A 71 8.37 20.23 11.03
C GLY A 71 7.91 18.91 10.39
N LEU A 72 8.54 18.51 9.28
CA LEU A 72 8.24 17.26 8.59
C LEU A 72 8.69 16.06 9.43
N SER A 73 7.98 14.94 9.33
CA SER A 73 8.40 13.69 9.98
C SER A 73 9.72 13.17 9.39
N VAL A 74 10.50 12.44 10.19
CA VAL A 74 11.79 11.85 9.76
C VAL A 74 11.62 10.96 8.53
N ALA A 75 10.54 10.18 8.47
CA ALA A 75 10.21 9.35 7.31
C ALA A 75 9.91 10.18 6.04
N THR A 76 9.22 11.31 6.18
CA THR A 76 8.96 12.23 5.07
C THR A 76 10.25 12.86 4.57
N LEU A 77 11.11 13.32 5.48
CA LEU A 77 12.43 13.88 5.14
C LEU A 77 13.32 12.84 4.45
N ASN A 78 13.39 11.62 4.99
CA ASN A 78 14.13 10.51 4.38
C ASN A 78 13.68 10.29 2.93
N THR A 79 12.36 10.28 2.70
CA THR A 79 11.79 10.07 1.36
C THR A 79 12.11 11.22 0.41
N GLN A 80 11.93 12.47 0.85
CA GLN A 80 12.20 13.65 0.03
C GLN A 80 13.69 13.77 -0.32
N LEU A 81 14.58 13.73 0.69
CA LEU A 81 16.02 13.88 0.49
C LEU A 81 16.62 12.66 -0.22
N GLY A 82 16.05 11.47 -0.03
CA GLY A 82 16.39 10.29 -0.80
C GLY A 82 16.06 10.44 -2.29
N THR A 83 14.92 11.05 -2.62
CA THR A 83 14.53 11.36 -4.01
C THR A 83 15.46 12.42 -4.59
N LEU A 84 15.76 13.48 -3.85
CA LEU A 84 16.74 14.51 -4.24
C LEU A 84 18.10 13.88 -4.55
N LYS A 85 18.60 12.97 -3.70
CA LYS A 85 19.88 12.31 -3.90
C LYS A 85 19.95 11.51 -5.21
N LEU A 86 18.85 10.86 -5.59
CA LEU A 86 18.76 10.14 -6.86
C LEU A 86 18.74 11.11 -8.05
N PHE A 87 18.02 12.23 -7.92
CA PHE A 87 17.98 13.28 -8.93
C PHE A 87 19.35 13.94 -9.14
N ILE A 88 20.01 14.40 -8.07
CA ILE A 88 21.35 15.01 -8.16
C ILE A 88 22.39 14.01 -8.72
N ARG A 89 22.26 12.72 -8.42
CA ARG A 89 23.09 11.67 -9.06
C ARG A 89 22.80 11.51 -10.55
N PHE A 90 21.58 11.76 -11.00
CA PHE A 90 21.28 11.82 -12.43
C PHE A 90 21.91 13.06 -13.05
N CYS A 91 21.76 14.25 -12.47
CA CYS A 91 22.38 15.48 -12.97
C CYS A 91 23.91 15.35 -13.05
N ALA A 92 24.55 14.74 -12.05
CA ALA A 92 26.00 14.52 -12.06
C ALA A 92 26.46 13.62 -13.23
N ARG A 93 25.62 12.65 -13.65
CA ARG A 93 25.93 11.80 -14.81
C ARG A 93 25.74 12.50 -16.15
N LEU A 94 25.07 13.63 -16.17
CA LEU A 94 24.94 14.49 -17.35
C LEU A 94 25.92 15.67 -17.29
N ASP A 95 26.88 15.64 -16.36
CA ASP A 95 27.81 16.74 -16.12
C ASP A 95 27.11 18.08 -15.81
N ALA A 96 25.86 18.06 -15.32
CA ALA A 96 25.12 19.28 -14.96
C ALA A 96 25.42 19.78 -13.54
N VAL A 97 26.06 18.95 -12.71
CA VAL A 97 26.55 19.30 -11.35
C VAL A 97 27.85 18.56 -11.08
N PRO A 98 28.70 19.02 -10.14
CA PRO A 98 29.92 18.30 -9.77
C PRO A 98 29.65 16.87 -9.30
N ASN A 99 30.53 15.93 -9.69
CA ASN A 99 30.40 14.50 -9.41
C ASN A 99 30.31 14.15 -7.92
N GLU A 100 30.87 14.98 -7.05
CA GLU A 100 30.85 14.83 -5.59
C GLU A 100 29.57 15.37 -4.92
N LEU A 101 28.77 16.19 -5.61
CA LEU A 101 27.58 16.83 -5.04
C LEU A 101 26.52 15.84 -4.54
N PRO A 102 26.22 14.71 -5.21
CA PRO A 102 25.26 13.73 -4.70
C PRO A 102 25.62 13.17 -3.31
N ALA A 103 26.91 13.12 -2.97
CA ALA A 103 27.38 12.64 -1.67
C ALA A 103 27.06 13.63 -0.54
N LYS A 104 26.84 14.92 -0.85
CA LYS A 104 26.50 15.99 0.10
C LYS A 104 25.02 16.00 0.49
N VAL A 105 24.18 15.22 -0.18
CA VAL A 105 22.79 15.03 0.22
C VAL A 105 22.73 14.05 1.40
N GLU A 106 22.49 14.60 2.59
CA GLU A 106 22.36 13.85 3.85
C GLU A 106 20.92 13.37 4.04
N VAL A 107 20.70 12.08 3.82
CA VAL A 107 19.39 11.46 4.01
C VAL A 107 19.32 10.96 5.46
N PRO A 108 18.36 11.44 6.28
CA PRO A 108 18.25 10.98 7.67
C PRO A 108 17.94 9.49 7.71
N SER A 109 18.54 8.75 8.64
CA SER A 109 18.13 7.37 8.92
C SER A 109 16.76 7.37 9.60
N VAL A 110 15.90 6.44 9.19
CA VAL A 110 14.66 6.15 9.92
C VAL A 110 14.96 4.94 10.78
N GLU A 111 15.01 5.11 12.10
CA GLU A 111 15.14 3.99 13.03
C GLU A 111 13.93 3.05 12.90
N LEU A 112 14.11 1.76 13.21
CA LEU A 112 13.04 0.77 13.05
C LEU A 112 11.80 1.14 13.89
N ALA A 113 12.01 1.63 15.11
CA ALA A 113 10.94 2.03 16.01
C ALA A 113 10.08 3.18 15.42
N ASP A 114 10.68 4.07 14.63
CA ASP A 114 9.94 5.16 13.95
C ASP A 114 9.12 4.67 12.75
N ARG A 115 9.30 3.42 12.30
CA ARG A 115 8.50 2.79 11.23
C ARG A 115 7.29 2.04 11.76
N VAL A 116 7.30 1.64 13.03
CA VAL A 116 6.22 0.89 13.67
C VAL A 116 5.28 1.89 14.33
N ASN A 117 4.22 2.22 13.61
CA ASN A 117 3.27 3.22 14.05
C ASN A 117 2.24 2.60 15.02
N ASP A 118 2.04 3.23 16.18
CA ASP A 118 0.91 3.01 17.12
C ASP A 118 -0.49 3.11 16.43
N GLU A 119 -0.53 3.47 15.15
CA GLU A 119 -1.71 3.53 14.30
C GLU A 119 -2.21 2.20 13.73
N LEU A 120 -1.65 1.02 14.04
CA LEU A 120 -2.23 -0.23 13.50
C LEU A 120 -3.72 -0.43 13.89
N LEU A 121 -4.47 -1.19 13.09
CA LEU A 121 -5.82 -1.61 13.47
C LEU A 121 -5.70 -2.87 14.33
N SER A 122 -6.05 -2.79 15.63
CA SER A 122 -6.00 -3.94 16.52
C SER A 122 -7.02 -5.02 16.12
N ALA A 123 -6.74 -6.29 16.48
CA ALA A 123 -7.65 -7.40 16.22
C ALA A 123 -9.02 -7.20 16.88
N GLU A 124 -9.06 -6.75 18.14
CA GLU A 124 -10.30 -6.41 18.84
C GLU A 124 -11.14 -5.37 18.08
N ARG A 125 -10.47 -4.34 17.56
CA ARG A 125 -11.14 -3.30 16.78
C ARG A 125 -11.63 -3.83 15.44
N ALA A 126 -10.86 -4.70 14.79
CA ALA A 126 -11.28 -5.36 13.56
C ALA A 126 -12.53 -6.22 13.80
N GLU A 127 -12.56 -7.04 14.86
CA GLU A 127 -13.72 -7.86 15.21
C GLU A 127 -14.96 -7.02 15.54
N THR A 128 -14.79 -5.88 16.21
CA THR A 128 -15.89 -4.92 16.42
C THR A 128 -16.47 -4.43 15.10
N ILE A 129 -15.61 -4.09 14.13
CA ILE A 129 -16.03 -3.64 12.80
C ILE A 129 -16.74 -4.79 12.05
N ARG A 130 -16.18 -6.00 12.07
CA ARG A 130 -16.78 -7.19 11.43
C ARG A 130 -18.18 -7.45 11.98
N ALA A 131 -18.32 -7.57 13.30
CA ALA A 131 -19.60 -7.84 13.95
C ALA A 131 -20.70 -6.84 13.55
N GLU A 132 -20.36 -5.55 13.50
CA GLU A 132 -21.29 -4.49 13.10
C GLU A 132 -21.63 -4.53 11.61
N LEU A 133 -20.66 -4.85 10.75
CA LEU A 133 -20.90 -5.00 9.32
C LEU A 133 -21.81 -6.19 9.03
N HIS A 134 -21.59 -7.34 9.68
CA HIS A 134 -22.45 -8.51 9.60
C HIS A 134 -23.88 -8.22 10.08
N ARG A 135 -24.02 -7.39 11.13
CA ARG A 135 -25.33 -7.07 11.70
C ARG A 135 -26.12 -6.03 10.91
N TYR A 136 -25.48 -4.96 10.45
CA TYR A 136 -26.19 -3.76 9.94
C TYR A 136 -25.83 -3.37 8.50
N LYS A 137 -24.81 -4.00 7.91
CA LYS A 137 -24.31 -3.71 6.55
C LYS A 137 -24.05 -5.00 5.77
N ARG A 138 -24.85 -6.03 6.03
CA ARG A 138 -24.78 -7.33 5.35
C ARG A 138 -24.86 -7.16 3.83
N ALA A 139 -24.11 -7.99 3.11
CA ALA A 139 -23.99 -7.99 1.65
C ALA A 139 -23.55 -6.65 1.06
N SER A 140 -22.99 -5.72 1.86
CA SER A 140 -22.58 -4.43 1.34
C SER A 140 -21.17 -4.47 0.77
N ARG A 141 -20.89 -3.59 -0.20
CA ARG A 141 -19.53 -3.39 -0.73
C ARG A 141 -18.49 -3.17 0.36
N ARG A 142 -18.85 -2.41 1.41
CA ARG A 142 -17.96 -2.11 2.54
C ARG A 142 -17.62 -3.36 3.37
N GLN A 143 -18.58 -4.25 3.56
CA GLN A 143 -18.36 -5.51 4.25
C GLN A 143 -17.38 -6.39 3.46
N ALA A 144 -17.67 -6.64 2.18
CA ALA A 144 -16.78 -7.44 1.32
C ALA A 144 -15.36 -6.85 1.21
N MET A 145 -15.23 -5.51 1.11
CA MET A 145 -13.92 -4.86 1.11
C MET A 145 -13.16 -5.07 2.43
N PHE A 146 -13.84 -4.91 3.58
CA PHE A 146 -13.19 -5.04 4.88
C PHE A 146 -12.76 -6.48 5.17
N GLU A 147 -13.66 -7.45 4.93
CA GLU A 147 -13.38 -8.87 5.11
C GLU A 147 -12.18 -9.32 4.26
N LEU A 148 -12.15 -8.97 2.97
CA LEU A 148 -11.01 -9.30 2.12
C LEU A 148 -9.71 -8.62 2.58
N LEU A 149 -9.74 -7.34 2.97
CA LEU A 149 -8.55 -6.64 3.46
C LEU A 149 -7.99 -7.27 4.74
N TRP A 150 -8.86 -7.56 5.71
CA TRP A 150 -8.47 -8.14 6.99
C TRP A 150 -8.00 -9.59 6.82
N HIS A 151 -8.76 -10.41 6.09
CA HIS A 151 -8.47 -11.84 5.93
C HIS A 151 -7.24 -12.14 5.07
N THR A 152 -7.02 -11.36 4.00
CA THR A 152 -5.90 -11.60 3.07
C THR A 152 -4.68 -10.74 3.39
N GLY A 153 -4.84 -9.68 4.19
CA GLY A 153 -3.82 -8.66 4.39
C GLY A 153 -3.42 -7.96 3.09
N CYS A 154 -4.20 -8.01 2.01
CA CYS A 154 -3.78 -7.50 0.71
C CYS A 154 -3.58 -5.96 0.71
N ARG A 155 -2.82 -5.47 -0.28
CA ARG A 155 -2.69 -4.01 -0.49
C ARG A 155 -3.97 -3.49 -1.16
N LEU A 156 -4.33 -2.23 -0.90
CA LEU A 156 -5.47 -1.57 -1.57
C LEU A 156 -5.43 -1.72 -3.10
N GLY A 157 -4.25 -1.64 -3.71
CA GLY A 157 -4.09 -1.84 -5.15
C GLY A 157 -4.47 -3.25 -5.61
N GLY A 158 -4.14 -4.27 -4.81
CA GLY A 158 -4.54 -5.66 -5.07
C GLY A 158 -6.03 -5.87 -4.86
N LEU A 159 -6.63 -5.32 -3.80
CA LEU A 159 -8.08 -5.35 -3.59
C LEU A 159 -8.84 -4.75 -4.78
N ARG A 160 -8.40 -3.58 -5.27
CA ARG A 160 -9.00 -2.93 -6.44
C ARG A 160 -8.88 -3.76 -7.72
N ALA A 161 -7.80 -4.52 -7.85
CA ALA A 161 -7.47 -5.25 -9.07
C ALA A 161 -8.32 -6.50 -9.29
N LEU A 162 -8.96 -7.01 -8.23
CA LEU A 162 -9.83 -8.20 -8.29
C LEU A 162 -11.00 -7.98 -9.25
N ASP A 163 -11.19 -8.97 -10.11
CA ASP A 163 -12.34 -9.16 -11.01
C ASP A 163 -13.21 -10.30 -10.47
N LEU A 164 -14.46 -10.42 -10.95
CA LEU A 164 -15.30 -11.58 -10.60
C LEU A 164 -14.61 -12.90 -10.97
N ASP A 165 -13.80 -12.87 -12.03
CA ASP A 165 -13.04 -14.03 -12.50
C ASP A 165 -11.83 -14.39 -11.64
N ASP A 166 -11.54 -13.59 -10.60
CA ASP A 166 -10.51 -13.88 -9.61
C ASP A 166 -11.07 -14.54 -8.33
N CYS A 167 -12.39 -14.73 -8.24
CA CYS A 167 -13.08 -15.29 -7.07
C CYS A 167 -13.42 -16.76 -7.30
N PHE A 168 -12.72 -17.68 -6.65
CA PHE A 168 -12.93 -19.13 -6.76
C PHE A 168 -13.57 -19.62 -5.46
N PHE A 169 -14.89 -19.68 -5.41
CA PHE A 169 -15.64 -20.04 -4.21
C PHE A 169 -16.20 -21.46 -4.26
N GLU A 170 -16.38 -22.01 -5.45
CA GLU A 170 -16.86 -23.36 -5.69
C GLU A 170 -15.91 -24.15 -6.60
N GLN A 171 -16.07 -25.48 -6.63
CA GLN A 171 -15.21 -26.36 -7.44
C GLN A 171 -15.31 -26.04 -8.94
N ASP A 172 -16.49 -25.68 -9.43
CA ASP A 172 -16.72 -25.37 -10.85
C ASP A 172 -15.97 -24.10 -11.29
N ASP A 173 -15.65 -23.19 -10.36
CA ASP A 173 -14.85 -22.00 -10.67
C ASP A 173 -13.43 -22.34 -11.15
N LEU A 174 -12.89 -23.50 -10.74
CA LEU A 174 -11.56 -23.97 -11.12
C LEU A 174 -11.44 -24.23 -12.63
N GLU A 175 -12.55 -24.40 -13.34
CA GLU A 175 -12.56 -24.52 -14.81
C GLU A 175 -11.87 -23.31 -15.47
N ARG A 176 -11.99 -22.11 -14.87
CA ARG A 176 -11.31 -20.90 -15.38
C ARG A 176 -9.78 -20.96 -15.30
N LEU A 177 -9.21 -21.90 -14.53
CA LEU A 177 -7.76 -22.14 -14.45
C LEU A 177 -7.30 -23.27 -15.38
N ARG A 178 -8.18 -24.19 -15.78
CA ARG A 178 -7.82 -25.38 -16.58
C ARG A 178 -7.26 -25.07 -17.97
N HIS A 179 -7.45 -23.87 -18.48
CA HIS A 179 -6.95 -23.48 -19.80
C HIS A 179 -5.77 -22.49 -19.73
N GLN A 180 -5.16 -22.34 -18.56
CA GLN A 180 -4.03 -21.42 -18.37
C GLN A 180 -2.72 -22.19 -18.42
N ASP A 181 -1.82 -21.77 -19.30
CA ASP A 181 -0.54 -22.44 -19.58
C ASP A 181 0.43 -22.46 -18.38
N ASP A 182 0.23 -21.57 -17.41
CA ASP A 182 1.05 -21.41 -16.20
C ASP A 182 0.53 -22.22 -15.00
N ILE A 183 -0.56 -22.97 -15.16
CA ILE A 183 -1.16 -23.76 -14.10
C ILE A 183 -0.90 -25.25 -14.34
N ASP A 184 -0.30 -25.90 -13.34
CA ASP A 184 -0.19 -27.36 -13.31
C ASP A 184 -1.57 -28.00 -13.13
N HIS A 185 -2.04 -28.69 -14.18
CA HIS A 185 -3.35 -29.34 -14.18
C HIS A 185 -3.45 -30.47 -13.14
N GLU A 186 -2.36 -31.15 -12.82
CA GLU A 186 -2.35 -32.18 -11.76
C GLU A 186 -2.47 -31.53 -10.38
N ALA A 187 -1.88 -30.34 -10.21
CA ALA A 187 -2.04 -29.57 -8.98
C ALA A 187 -3.48 -29.07 -8.79
N LEU A 188 -4.21 -28.71 -9.86
CA LEU A 188 -5.61 -28.26 -9.78
C LEU A 188 -6.56 -29.30 -9.21
N GLU A 189 -6.30 -30.59 -9.39
CA GLU A 189 -7.15 -31.67 -8.84
C GLU A 189 -7.14 -31.68 -7.30
N ASN A 190 -6.11 -31.08 -6.69
CA ASN A 190 -5.91 -31.04 -5.24
C ASN A 190 -6.12 -29.61 -4.66
N VAL A 191 -6.73 -28.70 -5.43
CA VAL A 191 -7.05 -27.35 -4.95
C VAL A 191 -8.44 -27.34 -4.34
N ASP A 192 -8.51 -26.95 -3.07
CA ASP A 192 -9.77 -26.72 -2.38
C ASP A 192 -10.14 -25.21 -2.39
N PRO A 193 -11.28 -24.82 -3.00
CA PRO A 193 -11.88 -23.51 -2.75
C PRO A 193 -12.39 -23.40 -1.29
N PRO A 194 -12.57 -22.18 -0.75
CA PRO A 194 -12.54 -20.91 -1.47
C PRO A 194 -11.19 -20.17 -1.43
N PHE A 195 -10.86 -19.46 -2.51
CA PHE A 195 -9.72 -18.53 -2.57
C PHE A 195 -9.98 -17.37 -3.54
N VAL A 196 -9.14 -16.34 -3.45
CA VAL A 196 -9.04 -15.28 -4.47
C VAL A 196 -7.66 -15.28 -5.12
N TYR A 197 -7.61 -15.00 -6.42
CA TYR A 197 -6.34 -14.91 -7.15
C TYR A 197 -6.00 -13.45 -7.45
N PHE A 198 -4.98 -12.92 -6.76
CA PHE A 198 -4.43 -11.61 -7.13
C PHE A 198 -3.61 -11.74 -8.42
N ARG A 199 -4.06 -11.11 -9.50
CA ARG A 199 -3.39 -11.12 -10.80
C ARG A 199 -2.90 -9.75 -11.25
N HIS A 200 -1.78 -9.71 -11.95
CA HIS A 200 -1.23 -8.50 -12.54
C HIS A 200 -1.81 -8.34 -13.95
N ARG A 201 -2.43 -7.18 -14.19
CA ARG A 201 -2.98 -6.83 -15.49
C ARG A 201 -2.67 -5.37 -15.80
N GLU A 202 -2.61 -5.06 -17.09
CA GLU A 202 -2.59 -3.67 -17.55
C GLU A 202 -3.82 -2.91 -17.02
N GLY A 203 -3.64 -1.62 -16.65
CA GLY A 203 -4.67 -0.82 -15.97
C GLY A 203 -4.96 -1.15 -14.49
N THR A 204 -4.61 -2.36 -14.03
CA THR A 204 -4.68 -2.77 -12.60
C THR A 204 -3.39 -3.44 -12.13
N PRO A 205 -2.23 -2.75 -12.17
CA PRO A 205 -0.97 -3.38 -11.82
C PRO A 205 -0.85 -3.66 -10.31
N LEU A 206 -0.45 -4.88 -9.97
CA LEU A 206 0.05 -5.22 -8.63
C LEU A 206 1.39 -4.53 -8.33
N LYS A 207 1.70 -4.32 -7.04
CA LYS A 207 2.92 -3.62 -6.58
C LYS A 207 4.20 -4.26 -7.14
N ASN A 208 4.27 -5.59 -7.13
CA ASN A 208 5.43 -6.36 -7.59
C ASN A 208 5.19 -6.99 -8.98
N LYS A 209 4.23 -6.45 -9.75
CA LYS A 209 3.84 -6.96 -11.07
C LYS A 209 3.54 -8.47 -11.04
N GLN A 210 3.99 -9.23 -12.03
CA GLN A 210 3.84 -10.68 -12.13
C GLN A 210 4.37 -11.42 -10.89
N ALA A 211 5.51 -11.00 -10.33
CA ALA A 211 6.06 -11.57 -9.10
C ALA A 211 5.18 -11.32 -7.85
N GLY A 212 4.12 -10.53 -7.98
CA GLY A 212 3.15 -10.31 -6.93
C GLY A 212 1.86 -11.13 -7.06
N GLU A 213 1.72 -11.88 -8.15
CA GLU A 213 0.58 -12.74 -8.40
C GLU A 213 0.59 -13.93 -7.44
N ARG A 214 -0.59 -14.26 -6.91
CA ARG A 214 -0.76 -15.41 -6.02
C ARG A 214 -2.24 -15.71 -5.73
N PRO A 215 -2.61 -17.00 -5.59
CA PRO A 215 -3.83 -17.38 -4.91
C PRO A 215 -3.71 -17.13 -3.40
N VAL A 216 -4.82 -16.78 -2.76
CA VAL A 216 -4.92 -16.60 -1.31
C VAL A 216 -6.19 -17.27 -0.82
N ALA A 217 -6.03 -18.36 -0.07
CA ALA A 217 -7.13 -19.09 0.56
C ALA A 217 -7.98 -18.17 1.46
N LEU A 218 -9.29 -18.34 1.35
CA LEU A 218 -10.32 -17.68 2.14
C LEU A 218 -10.94 -18.67 3.13
N SER A 219 -11.44 -18.18 4.25
CA SER A 219 -12.41 -18.96 5.02
C SER A 219 -13.75 -18.99 4.28
N GLN A 220 -14.57 -20.01 4.52
CA GLN A 220 -15.91 -20.09 3.95
C GLN A 220 -16.75 -18.84 4.31
N GLU A 221 -16.66 -18.37 5.56
CA GLU A 221 -17.37 -17.17 6.02
C GLU A 221 -17.04 -15.93 5.18
N VAL A 222 -15.77 -15.74 4.82
CA VAL A 222 -15.34 -14.59 4.00
C VAL A 222 -15.80 -14.77 2.56
N ALA A 223 -15.73 -15.98 2.01
CA ALA A 223 -16.21 -16.27 0.67
C ALA A 223 -17.73 -16.03 0.56
N ASP A 224 -18.51 -16.56 1.49
CA ASP A 224 -19.97 -16.37 1.57
C ASP A 224 -20.33 -14.88 1.66
N CYS A 225 -19.59 -14.12 2.46
CA CYS A 225 -19.79 -12.68 2.57
C CYS A 225 -19.56 -11.95 1.23
N VAL A 226 -18.51 -12.35 0.48
CA VAL A 226 -18.20 -11.72 -0.81
C VAL A 226 -19.20 -12.17 -1.87
N GLN A 227 -19.58 -13.44 -1.89
CA GLN A 227 -20.62 -13.98 -2.77
C GLN A 227 -21.97 -13.29 -2.55
N GLU A 228 -22.39 -13.12 -1.29
CA GLU A 228 -23.63 -12.42 -0.98
C GLU A 228 -23.60 -10.95 -1.43
N TYR A 229 -22.45 -10.28 -1.33
CA TYR A 229 -22.28 -8.95 -1.93
C TYR A 229 -22.44 -8.97 -3.45
N ILE A 230 -21.81 -9.94 -4.13
CA ILE A 230 -21.91 -10.13 -5.58
C ILE A 230 -23.38 -10.29 -5.99
N ASP A 231 -24.13 -11.15 -5.30
CA ASP A 231 -25.49 -11.49 -5.69
C ASP A 231 -26.50 -10.36 -5.41
N VAL A 232 -26.30 -9.57 -4.36
CA VAL A 232 -27.34 -8.66 -3.86
C VAL A 232 -27.08 -7.20 -4.23
N ASN A 233 -25.85 -6.70 -4.06
CA ASN A 233 -25.56 -5.26 -4.09
C ASN A 233 -24.43 -4.86 -5.04
N ARG A 234 -23.82 -5.81 -5.73
CA ARG A 234 -22.78 -5.50 -6.70
C ARG A 234 -23.40 -4.83 -7.93
N VAL A 235 -22.77 -3.75 -8.37
CA VAL A 235 -23.17 -3.05 -9.59
C VAL A 235 -22.67 -3.82 -10.80
N GLU A 236 -23.57 -4.23 -11.69
CA GLU A 236 -23.21 -4.85 -12.96
C GLU A 236 -22.74 -3.81 -13.99
N ARG A 237 -21.43 -3.53 -13.97
CA ARG A 237 -20.73 -2.72 -14.97
C ARG A 237 -19.32 -3.26 -15.21
N ASP A 238 -18.93 -3.20 -16.48
CA ASP A 238 -17.56 -3.46 -16.92
C ASP A 238 -16.68 -2.21 -16.77
N ASP A 239 -15.37 -2.42 -16.67
CA ASP A 239 -14.37 -1.35 -16.71
C ASP A 239 -13.96 -0.99 -18.14
N GLU A 240 -13.03 -0.03 -18.27
CA GLU A 240 -12.54 0.47 -19.57
C GLU A 240 -11.88 -0.60 -20.47
N ASN A 241 -11.60 -1.79 -19.94
CA ASN A 241 -10.99 -2.91 -20.64
C ASN A 241 -11.95 -4.10 -20.77
N ASP A 242 -13.27 -3.88 -20.71
CA ASP A 242 -14.33 -4.89 -20.78
C ASP A 242 -14.22 -6.00 -19.70
N ARG A 243 -13.58 -5.68 -18.56
CA ARG A 243 -13.49 -6.60 -17.43
C ARG A 243 -14.58 -6.34 -16.42
N ARG A 244 -15.00 -7.37 -15.69
CA ARG A 244 -15.99 -7.29 -14.60
C ARG A 244 -15.28 -7.10 -13.25
N PRO A 245 -14.99 -5.86 -12.80
CA PRO A 245 -14.31 -5.61 -11.53
C PRO A 245 -15.12 -6.15 -10.37
N LEU A 246 -14.54 -6.83 -9.37
CA LEU A 246 -15.30 -7.27 -8.18
C LEU A 246 -15.99 -6.08 -7.50
N PHE A 247 -15.25 -4.98 -7.35
CA PHE A 247 -15.75 -3.74 -6.79
C PHE A 247 -16.06 -2.71 -7.89
N ALA A 248 -17.35 -2.59 -8.22
CA ALA A 248 -17.85 -1.65 -9.22
C ALA A 248 -18.53 -0.41 -8.61
N THR A 249 -18.74 0.62 -9.43
CA THR A 249 -19.44 1.87 -9.10
C THR A 249 -20.47 2.23 -10.17
N GLU A 250 -21.63 2.73 -9.73
CA GLU A 250 -22.66 3.27 -10.62
C GLU A 250 -22.22 4.60 -11.26
N LYS A 251 -21.40 5.37 -10.53
CA LYS A 251 -21.02 6.74 -10.88
C LYS A 251 -19.65 6.79 -11.53
N GLY A 252 -19.54 7.68 -12.52
CA GLY A 252 -18.30 7.98 -13.25
C GLY A 252 -18.17 7.21 -14.55
N ASP A 253 -17.16 7.58 -15.33
CA ASP A 253 -16.92 7.03 -16.67
C ASP A 253 -16.42 5.58 -16.62
N ARG A 254 -15.84 5.17 -15.49
CA ARG A 254 -15.21 3.85 -15.29
C ARG A 254 -16.09 2.98 -14.39
N GLY A 255 -16.34 1.72 -14.77
CA GLY A 255 -17.10 0.78 -13.94
C GLY A 255 -16.38 0.37 -12.65
N ARG A 256 -15.04 0.33 -12.64
CA ARG A 256 -14.23 -0.05 -11.47
C ARG A 256 -14.08 1.09 -10.46
N VAL A 257 -14.26 0.80 -9.17
CA VAL A 257 -14.03 1.79 -8.11
C VAL A 257 -12.60 2.36 -8.14
N SER A 258 -12.45 3.65 -7.86
CA SER A 258 -11.13 4.28 -7.77
C SER A 258 -10.42 3.92 -6.46
N LYS A 259 -9.08 3.96 -6.46
CA LYS A 259 -8.27 3.77 -5.24
C LYS A 259 -8.65 4.78 -4.15
N ALA A 260 -8.97 6.02 -4.54
CA ALA A 260 -9.42 7.06 -3.64
C ALA A 260 -10.78 6.73 -2.99
N SER A 261 -11.73 6.15 -3.75
CA SER A 261 -13.03 5.74 -3.21
C SER A 261 -12.88 4.61 -2.18
N ILE A 262 -12.08 3.58 -2.48
CA ILE A 262 -11.80 2.50 -1.53
C ILE A 262 -11.16 3.08 -0.25
N ARG A 263 -10.16 3.94 -0.39
CA ARG A 263 -9.50 4.59 0.75
C ARG A 263 -10.48 5.36 1.62
N ARG A 264 -11.38 6.13 1.01
CA ARG A 264 -12.43 6.88 1.72
C ARG A 264 -13.37 5.93 2.46
N GLU A 265 -13.81 4.84 1.82
CA GLU A 265 -14.67 3.85 2.48
C GLU A 265 -13.99 3.22 3.69
N ILE A 266 -12.69 2.93 3.61
CA ILE A 266 -11.89 2.44 4.73
C ILE A 266 -11.78 3.47 5.86
N TYR A 267 -11.58 4.74 5.54
CA TYR A 267 -11.58 5.79 6.58
C TYR A 267 -12.93 5.83 7.31
N ILE A 268 -14.05 5.74 6.59
CA ILE A 268 -15.39 5.68 7.18
C ILE A 268 -15.56 4.44 8.05
N LEU A 269 -15.15 3.27 7.56
CA LEU A 269 -15.28 1.97 8.25
C LEU A 269 -14.49 1.89 9.56
N THR A 270 -13.48 2.72 9.72
CA THR A 270 -12.61 2.69 10.90
C THR A 270 -12.95 3.76 11.93
N GLN A 271 -13.86 4.70 11.63
CA GLN A 271 -14.32 5.72 12.57
C GLN A 271 -15.08 5.09 13.75
N PRO A 272 -14.60 5.25 15.00
CA PRO A 272 -15.24 4.64 16.18
C PRO A 272 -16.72 4.97 16.35
N CYS A 273 -17.07 6.23 16.19
CA CYS A 273 -18.43 6.73 16.41
C CYS A 273 -19.47 6.25 15.37
N ARG A 274 -19.04 5.59 14.28
CA ARG A 274 -19.97 4.92 13.34
C ARG A 274 -20.52 3.61 13.90
N PHE A 275 -19.89 3.08 14.95
CA PHE A 275 -20.10 1.75 15.51
C PHE A 275 -20.19 1.77 17.05
N GLY A 276 -20.35 2.95 17.65
CA GLY A 276 -20.28 3.13 19.10
C GLY A 276 -20.11 4.60 19.49
N SER A 277 -19.48 4.85 20.64
CA SER A 277 -19.17 6.20 21.11
C SER A 277 -17.90 6.76 20.46
N CYS A 278 -17.76 8.09 20.48
CA CYS A 278 -16.52 8.75 20.08
C CYS A 278 -15.51 8.72 21.24
N PRO A 279 -14.31 8.13 21.08
CA PRO A 279 -13.28 8.13 22.12
C PRO A 279 -12.53 9.47 22.22
N HIS A 280 -12.90 10.47 21.40
CA HIS A 280 -12.27 11.79 21.32
C HIS A 280 -13.18 12.90 21.87
N ASP A 281 -14.27 12.53 22.55
CA ASP A 281 -15.29 13.44 23.07
C ASP A 281 -15.88 14.40 22.01
N ARG A 282 -15.82 14.01 20.72
CA ARG A 282 -16.41 14.80 19.62
C ARG A 282 -17.89 14.45 19.47
N ASN A 283 -18.75 15.47 19.35
CA ASN A 283 -20.16 15.28 19.03
C ASN A 283 -20.31 14.78 17.57
N PRO A 284 -20.91 13.59 17.32
CA PRO A 284 -21.11 13.07 15.97
C PRO A 284 -21.96 13.98 15.05
N GLU A 285 -22.86 14.78 15.59
CA GLU A 285 -23.72 15.64 14.76
C GLU A 285 -22.95 16.80 14.13
N THR A 286 -21.89 17.26 14.78
CA THR A 286 -21.11 18.44 14.34
C THR A 286 -19.67 18.09 13.93
N CYS A 287 -19.25 16.84 14.11
CA CYS A 287 -17.88 16.39 13.83
C CYS A 287 -17.52 16.55 12.34
N GLU A 288 -16.48 17.34 12.06
CA GLU A 288 -15.98 17.56 10.71
C GLU A 288 -15.54 16.26 10.00
N ALA A 289 -15.01 15.29 10.76
CA ALA A 289 -14.51 14.04 10.19
C ALA A 289 -15.64 13.15 9.66
N LEU A 290 -16.90 13.44 9.98
CA LEU A 290 -18.05 12.72 9.42
C LEU A 290 -18.55 13.33 8.12
N LYS A 291 -17.99 14.47 7.69
CA LYS A 291 -18.27 15.12 6.41
C LYS A 291 -17.44 14.51 5.28
N HIS A 292 -18.02 14.50 4.09
CA HIS A 292 -17.37 14.00 2.90
C HIS A 292 -16.06 14.75 2.61
N GLY A 293 -14.98 14.02 2.36
CA GLY A 293 -13.65 14.57 2.06
C GLY A 293 -12.78 14.85 3.29
N PHE A 294 -13.33 14.76 4.50
CA PHE A 294 -12.61 15.02 5.75
C PHE A 294 -12.48 13.77 6.64
N GLU A 295 -12.76 12.58 6.11
CA GLU A 295 -12.88 11.35 6.90
C GLU A 295 -11.57 10.99 7.63
N SER A 296 -10.42 11.32 7.04
CA SER A 296 -9.10 11.13 7.62
C SER A 296 -8.76 12.08 8.79
N ARG A 297 -9.58 13.12 9.05
CA ARG A 297 -9.39 14.03 10.20
C ARG A 297 -9.81 13.43 11.54
N CYS A 298 -10.38 12.22 11.55
CA CYS A 298 -10.62 11.48 12.78
C CYS A 298 -9.31 10.83 13.25
N PRO A 299 -8.83 11.10 14.48
CA PRO A 299 -7.57 10.55 14.97
C PRO A 299 -7.56 9.02 15.10
N SER A 300 -8.75 8.39 15.20
CA SER A 300 -8.90 6.93 15.22
C SER A 300 -9.28 6.33 13.87
N SER A 301 -9.52 7.15 12.84
CA SER A 301 -9.71 6.60 11.49
C SER A 301 -8.36 6.10 10.97
N ARG A 302 -8.42 5.05 10.17
CA ARG A 302 -7.24 4.36 9.64
C ARG A 302 -7.28 4.35 8.13
N SER A 303 -6.10 4.54 7.56
CA SER A 303 -5.90 4.29 6.13
C SER A 303 -5.81 2.77 5.89
N PRO A 304 -5.79 2.32 4.62
CA PRO A 304 -5.70 0.89 4.29
C PRO A 304 -4.44 0.19 4.82
N HIS A 305 -3.33 0.93 4.95
CA HIS A 305 -2.06 0.34 5.34
C HIS A 305 -2.06 -0.18 6.80
N PRO A 306 -2.53 0.59 7.80
CA PRO A 306 -2.79 0.08 9.15
C PRO A 306 -3.66 -1.16 9.27
N ILE A 307 -4.66 -1.33 8.39
CA ILE A 307 -5.50 -2.55 8.38
C ILE A 307 -4.64 -3.75 8.00
N ARG A 308 -3.86 -3.61 6.92
CA ARG A 308 -2.92 -4.65 6.49
C ARG A 308 -1.88 -4.97 7.56
N THR A 309 -1.31 -3.96 8.22
CA THR A 309 -0.35 -4.19 9.31
C THR A 309 -1.01 -4.93 10.47
N GLY A 310 -2.21 -4.50 10.88
CA GLY A 310 -3.01 -5.19 11.90
C GLY A 310 -3.32 -6.65 11.54
N ALA A 311 -3.70 -6.92 10.29
CA ALA A 311 -3.96 -8.27 9.79
C ALA A 311 -2.72 -9.17 9.83
N VAL A 312 -1.56 -8.64 9.39
CA VAL A 312 -0.28 -9.34 9.47
C VAL A 312 0.08 -9.64 10.92
N THR A 313 -0.06 -8.67 11.83
CA THR A 313 0.18 -8.87 13.26
C THR A 313 -0.75 -9.93 13.83
N HIS A 314 -2.04 -9.89 13.51
CA HIS A 314 -3.01 -10.87 13.97
C HIS A 314 -2.66 -12.30 13.50
N MET A 315 -2.33 -12.50 12.21
CA MET A 315 -1.88 -13.81 11.72
C MET A 315 -0.65 -14.32 12.48
N ARG A 316 0.30 -13.42 12.80
CA ARG A 316 1.50 -13.75 13.57
C ARG A 316 1.20 -14.11 15.02
N ASP A 317 0.25 -13.42 15.64
CA ASP A 317 -0.22 -13.71 17.00
C ASP A 317 -0.99 -15.04 17.08
N GLU A 318 -1.67 -15.43 16.00
CA GLU A 318 -2.26 -16.76 15.79
C GLU A 318 -1.21 -17.84 15.44
N GLY A 319 0.08 -17.50 15.43
CA GLY A 319 1.18 -18.46 15.28
C GLY A 319 1.64 -18.75 13.85
N TRP A 320 1.08 -18.08 12.83
CA TRP A 320 1.44 -18.36 11.42
C TRP A 320 2.91 -18.05 11.14
N PRO A 321 3.72 -18.95 10.56
CA PRO A 321 5.14 -18.70 10.29
C PRO A 321 5.39 -17.42 9.44
N PRO A 322 6.47 -16.65 9.68
CA PRO A 322 6.73 -15.41 8.94
C PRO A 322 6.78 -15.60 7.42
N GLU A 323 7.30 -16.74 6.97
CA GLU A 323 7.45 -17.10 5.57
C GLU A 323 6.07 -17.31 4.91
N VAL A 324 5.19 -18.04 5.58
CA VAL A 324 3.80 -18.25 5.13
C VAL A 324 3.04 -16.92 5.05
N VAL A 325 3.18 -16.06 6.07
CA VAL A 325 2.56 -14.73 6.06
C VAL A 325 3.14 -13.86 4.94
N ALA A 326 4.46 -13.89 4.73
CA ALA A 326 5.15 -13.12 3.71
C ALA A 326 4.66 -13.45 2.30
N GLU A 327 4.54 -14.75 1.97
CA GLU A 327 3.96 -15.21 0.70
C GLU A 327 2.50 -14.78 0.58
N ARG A 328 1.66 -15.09 1.57
CA ARG A 328 0.22 -14.74 1.59
C ARG A 328 -0.02 -13.26 1.33
N VAL A 329 0.77 -12.38 1.93
CA VAL A 329 0.59 -10.92 1.82
C VAL A 329 1.48 -10.30 0.74
N ASN A 330 2.33 -11.05 0.05
CA ASN A 330 3.32 -10.55 -0.91
C ASN A 330 4.25 -9.49 -0.28
N ALA A 331 5.05 -9.93 0.69
CA ALA A 331 6.11 -9.20 1.37
C ALA A 331 7.35 -10.12 1.52
N THR A 332 8.45 -9.61 2.05
CA THR A 332 9.59 -10.46 2.41
C THR A 332 9.48 -10.91 3.87
N PRO A 333 9.99 -12.10 4.24
CA PRO A 333 10.00 -12.56 5.62
C PRO A 333 10.69 -11.56 6.57
N GLU A 334 11.73 -10.87 6.11
CA GLU A 334 12.44 -9.82 6.85
C GLU A 334 11.47 -8.68 7.20
N VAL A 335 10.70 -8.19 6.23
CA VAL A 335 9.70 -7.14 6.46
C VAL A 335 8.62 -7.60 7.44
N ILE A 336 8.19 -8.86 7.38
CA ILE A 336 7.22 -9.41 8.37
C ILE A 336 7.82 -9.45 9.77
N ARG A 337 9.09 -9.85 9.90
CA ARG A 337 9.80 -9.89 11.19
C ARG A 337 10.07 -8.47 11.73
N GLU A 338 10.38 -7.51 10.85
CA GLU A 338 10.61 -6.10 11.20
C GLU A 338 9.33 -5.40 11.68
N HIS A 339 8.19 -5.66 11.03
CA HIS A 339 6.90 -5.13 11.48
C HIS A 339 6.38 -5.80 12.77
N TYR A 340 7.04 -6.86 13.23
CA TYR A 340 6.77 -7.53 14.48
C TYR A 340 7.65 -6.96 15.61
N ASP A 341 7.44 -5.70 15.96
CA ASP A 341 7.86 -5.24 17.27
C ASP A 341 6.92 -5.83 18.33
N HIS A 342 7.52 -6.51 19.32
CA HIS A 342 6.92 -7.08 20.53
C HIS A 342 5.98 -8.29 20.44
N PRO A 343 6.47 -9.49 20.09
CA PRO A 343 6.30 -10.56 21.05
C PRO A 343 7.19 -10.22 22.26
N ASP A 344 6.65 -10.34 23.45
CA ASP A 344 7.45 -10.72 24.61
C ASP A 344 8.50 -11.78 24.15
N PRO A 345 9.81 -11.61 24.42
CA PRO A 345 10.82 -12.62 24.11
C PRO A 345 10.39 -14.05 24.47
N ILE A 346 9.54 -14.19 25.51
CA ILE A 346 8.90 -15.43 25.94
C ILE A 346 7.95 -15.99 24.89
N ARG A 347 7.08 -15.19 24.25
CA ARG A 347 6.21 -15.66 23.15
C ARG A 347 7.02 -16.11 21.93
N ARG A 348 8.10 -15.39 21.59
CA ARG A 348 9.04 -15.80 20.53
C ARG A 348 9.69 -17.14 20.85
N MET A 349 10.14 -17.34 22.08
CA MET A 349 10.68 -18.62 22.53
C MET A 349 9.61 -19.73 22.50
N GLN A 350 8.40 -19.46 23.00
CA GLN A 350 7.32 -20.43 23.05
C GLN A 350 6.90 -20.88 21.64
N SER A 351 6.81 -19.97 20.67
CA SER A 351 6.53 -20.31 19.25
C SER A 351 7.60 -21.19 18.60
N ARG A 352 8.80 -21.29 19.19
CA ARG A 352 9.88 -22.17 18.71
C ARG A 352 9.85 -23.55 19.35
N ARG A 353 9.01 -23.78 20.36
CA ARG A 353 8.91 -25.10 21.02
C ARG A 353 8.32 -26.16 20.11
N ASP A 354 7.46 -25.78 19.17
CA ASP A 354 6.88 -26.71 18.20
C ASP A 354 7.93 -27.28 17.24
N PHE A 355 9.07 -26.59 17.06
CA PHE A 355 10.24 -27.10 16.32
C PHE A 355 11.21 -27.93 17.17
N LEU A 356 10.98 -28.01 18.48
CA LEU A 356 11.72 -28.89 19.41
C LEU A 356 10.97 -30.20 19.66
N ALA A 357 9.75 -30.34 19.13
CA ALA A 357 9.08 -31.63 19.08
C ALA A 357 9.75 -32.48 18.00
N GLU A 358 10.82 -33.19 18.38
CA GLU A 358 11.34 -34.33 17.63
C GLU A 358 10.27 -35.43 17.56
N ASP A 359 10.22 -36.11 16.41
CA ASP A 359 9.27 -37.17 16.05
C ASP A 359 8.94 -38.13 17.21
N PRO A 360 7.65 -38.45 17.44
CA PRO A 360 7.34 -39.61 18.27
C PRO A 360 7.75 -40.88 17.51
N GLU A 361 8.73 -41.60 18.08
CA GLU A 361 9.13 -42.97 17.70
C GLU A 361 7.96 -43.93 17.49
#